data_AF-A0A811KRD7-F1
#
_entry.id   AF-A0A811KRD7-F1
#
_cell.length_a   1.000
_cell.length_b   1.000
_cell.length_c   1.000
_cell.angle_alpha   90.00
_cell.angle_beta   90.00
_cell.angle_gamma   90.00
#
_symmetry.space_group_name_H-M   'P 1'
#
loop_
_entity.id
_entity.type
_entity.pdbx_description
1 polymer ?
#
loop_
_entity_poly.entity_id
_entity_poly.type
_entity_poly.pdbx_seq_one_letter_code
_entity_poly.pdbx_strand_id
1 'polypeptide(L)'
;MVAGSRVGLHFLTSALRLLEPRVDDDIVDRMHYLYTSILLLMFALLVSAKQYVGHPIECFVPAQFTHAMEQYSENYCWVQNTFFIPYHDHIPHRIEEREKRQIGYYQWVPFVLSIAALMFHMPASMWRMLSNQSGLNVGLVLQTACQENNIDPDVREKTVDVLTRHIDEALQYQREFGSKNRSVFIFALLNAGKLYGAYVCMVYMFIKIFHLINVMVQFYALNAFLETSDYPLFGGHVIYDLMKNKEWKESGKFPRVTLCDFEIRVLGNIHRHTVQCVLVVNMFTEKIFIFLWLWFVFLALLSTINISAWMATLAIPSCRRNFVEKFLEHDDITNDEIHDFVEVFLRPDGVFLLKMISIHAGNMMCSRLATRLREKHVIYYRQKALDASIASRKESTPGSVRRRHRSGERRLSRTSSHGERSLMETVPKINQHFDPSLPNLANITDTRHYV
;
A
#
# COMPACT_ATOMS: atom_id res chain seq x y z
N MET A 1 32.35 -20.33 14.35
CA MET A 1 32.20 -19.38 13.22
C MET A 1 31.25 -19.86 12.12
N VAL A 2 31.04 -21.18 11.89
CA VAL A 2 30.17 -21.70 10.80
C VAL A 2 28.65 -21.46 11.02
N ALA A 3 28.19 -21.39 12.28
CA ALA A 3 26.77 -21.14 12.58
C ALA A 3 26.32 -19.69 12.28
N GLY A 4 27.19 -18.70 12.47
CA GLY A 4 26.89 -17.29 12.19
C GLY A 4 26.71 -17.01 10.69
N SER A 5 27.48 -17.69 9.83
CA SER A 5 27.37 -17.53 8.38
C SER A 5 26.07 -18.12 7.81
N ARG A 6 25.56 -19.22 8.37
CA ARG A 6 24.26 -19.80 7.95
C ARG A 6 23.09 -18.92 8.38
N VAL A 7 23.11 -18.41 9.61
CA VAL A 7 22.09 -17.48 10.09
C VAL A 7 22.11 -16.19 9.27
N GLY A 8 23.29 -15.62 9.02
CA GLY A 8 23.46 -14.46 8.14
C GLY A 8 22.91 -14.70 6.74
N LEU A 9 23.19 -15.86 6.13
CA LEU A 9 22.68 -16.20 4.80
C LEU A 9 21.15 -16.38 4.76
N HIS A 10 20.55 -16.96 5.81
CA HIS A 10 19.09 -17.08 5.93
C HIS A 10 18.40 -15.74 6.13
N PHE A 11 19.00 -14.84 6.93
CA PHE A 11 18.53 -13.46 7.04
C PHE A 11 18.66 -12.73 5.71
N LEU A 12 19.77 -12.92 5.00
CA LEU A 12 19.99 -12.30 3.69
C LEU A 12 19.00 -12.82 2.64
N THR A 13 18.76 -14.13 2.57
CA THR A 13 17.76 -14.70 1.65
C THR A 13 16.33 -14.29 2.01
N SER A 14 16.01 -14.18 3.30
CA SER A 14 14.70 -13.70 3.74
C SER A 14 14.52 -12.21 3.45
N ALA A 15 15.56 -11.41 3.61
CA ALA A 15 15.59 -10.00 3.22
C ALA A 15 15.50 -9.82 1.70
N LEU A 16 16.17 -10.68 0.92
CA LEU A 16 16.08 -10.68 -0.55
C LEU A 16 14.69 -11.06 -1.06
N ARG A 17 13.99 -12.00 -0.39
CA ARG A 17 12.59 -12.30 -0.68
C ARG A 17 11.65 -11.13 -0.39
N LEU A 18 12.04 -10.25 0.53
CA LEU A 18 11.31 -9.00 0.79
C LEU A 18 11.41 -8.01 -0.39
N LEU A 19 12.39 -8.22 -1.27
CA LEU A 19 12.70 -7.39 -2.44
C LEU A 19 12.19 -8.00 -3.76
N GLU A 20 11.43 -9.09 -3.73
CA GLU A 20 10.81 -9.63 -4.94
C GLU A 20 9.58 -8.80 -5.32
N PRO A 21 9.45 -8.40 -6.60
CA PRO A 21 8.27 -7.69 -7.08
C PRO A 21 7.07 -8.63 -6.97
N ARG A 22 5.97 -8.11 -6.43
CA ARG A 22 4.72 -8.85 -6.31
C ARG A 22 3.88 -8.68 -7.57
N VAL A 23 2.76 -9.41 -7.63
CA VAL A 23 1.81 -9.35 -8.75
C VAL A 23 0.50 -8.68 -8.32
N ASP A 24 0.26 -8.52 -7.01
CA ASP A 24 -0.95 -7.94 -6.43
C ASP A 24 -0.86 -6.43 -6.15
N ASP A 25 0.07 -5.75 -6.82
CA ASP A 25 0.50 -4.39 -6.52
C ASP A 25 0.65 -3.53 -7.78
N ASP A 26 0.36 -2.24 -7.64
CA ASP A 26 0.54 -1.30 -8.73
C ASP A 26 2.00 -0.85 -8.86
N ILE A 27 2.38 -0.29 -10.01
CA ILE A 27 3.73 0.24 -10.24
C ILE A 27 4.09 1.31 -9.20
N VAL A 28 3.11 2.14 -8.81
CA VAL A 28 3.32 3.16 -7.79
C VAL A 28 3.55 2.52 -6.42
N ASP A 29 2.87 1.43 -6.06
CA ASP A 29 3.13 0.74 -4.79
C ASP A 29 4.55 0.18 -4.76
N ARG A 30 5.01 -0.39 -5.87
CA ARG A 30 6.40 -0.85 -6.04
C ARG A 30 7.40 0.30 -5.86
N MET A 31 7.09 1.51 -6.33
CA MET A 31 7.92 2.69 -6.10
C MET A 31 8.14 2.96 -4.60
N HIS A 32 7.14 2.72 -3.75
CA HIS A 32 7.27 2.87 -2.30
C HIS A 32 8.01 1.70 -1.64
N TYR A 33 7.42 0.51 -1.63
CA TYR A 33 7.91 -0.57 -0.76
C TYR A 33 9.16 -1.27 -1.31
N LEU A 34 9.39 -1.20 -2.62
CA LEU A 34 10.49 -1.88 -3.29
C LEU A 34 11.59 -0.87 -3.62
N TYR A 35 11.35 0.01 -4.59
CA TYR A 35 12.40 0.89 -5.11
C TYR A 35 12.90 1.88 -4.06
N THR A 36 12.01 2.57 -3.35
CA THR A 36 12.42 3.54 -2.31
C THR A 36 13.05 2.86 -1.11
N SER A 37 12.53 1.70 -0.70
CA SER A 37 13.12 0.94 0.41
C SER A 37 14.53 0.42 0.07
N ILE A 38 14.74 -0.13 -1.14
CA ILE A 38 16.08 -0.53 -1.62
C ILE A 38 17.02 0.66 -1.69
N LEU A 39 16.55 1.77 -2.27
CA LEU A 39 17.32 3.00 -2.43
C LEU A 39 17.80 3.52 -1.07
N LEU A 40 16.91 3.59 -0.07
CA LEU A 40 17.23 4.02 1.28
C LEU A 40 18.21 3.07 1.99
N LEU A 41 18.01 1.75 1.85
CA LEU A 41 18.96 0.75 2.37
C LEU A 41 20.33 0.87 1.71
N MET A 42 20.39 1.11 0.40
CA MET A 42 21.63 1.31 -0.32
C MET A 42 22.37 2.55 0.18
N PHE A 43 21.67 3.68 0.36
CA PHE A 43 22.28 4.88 0.94
C PHE A 43 22.71 4.67 2.40
N ALA A 44 21.93 3.95 3.21
CA ALA A 44 22.31 3.61 4.58
C ALA A 44 23.60 2.77 4.61
N LEU A 45 23.74 1.79 3.71
CA LEU A 45 24.95 0.97 3.57
C LEU A 45 26.16 1.81 3.10
N LEU A 46 25.96 2.69 2.11
CA LEU A 46 27.02 3.57 1.60
C LEU A 46 27.56 4.49 2.69
N VAL A 47 26.67 5.17 3.43
CA VAL A 47 27.06 6.05 4.54
C VAL A 47 27.74 5.26 5.65
N SER A 48 27.19 4.09 6.01
CA SER A 48 27.79 3.21 7.03
C SER A 48 29.20 2.75 6.64
N ALA A 49 29.41 2.38 5.38
CA ALA A 49 30.74 2.00 4.89
C ALA A 49 31.73 3.15 5.06
N LYS A 50 31.33 4.38 4.71
CA LYS A 50 32.19 5.57 4.90
C LYS A 50 32.45 5.88 6.38
N GLN A 51 31.48 5.62 7.25
CA GLN A 51 31.52 5.95 8.68
C GLN A 51 32.33 4.96 9.52
N TYR A 52 32.24 3.66 9.23
CA TYR A 52 32.86 2.61 10.05
C TYR A 52 34.12 1.99 9.43
N VAL A 53 34.25 1.99 8.10
CA VAL A 53 35.40 1.39 7.40
C VAL A 53 36.42 2.45 6.97
N GLY A 54 35.96 3.65 6.63
CA GLY A 54 36.83 4.77 6.28
C GLY A 54 37.10 5.72 7.45
N HIS A 55 37.85 6.80 7.19
CA HIS A 55 38.05 7.91 8.13
C HIS A 55 36.90 8.92 8.00
N PRO A 56 35.94 8.98 8.94
CA PRO A 56 34.75 9.84 8.81
C PRO A 56 35.08 11.32 9.01
N ILE A 57 36.14 11.59 9.78
CA ILE A 57 36.66 12.90 10.14
C ILE A 57 38.19 12.86 10.08
N GLU A 58 38.81 13.94 9.60
CA GLU A 58 40.27 14.12 9.60
C GLU A 58 40.60 15.47 10.24
N CYS A 59 41.49 15.51 11.23
CA CYS A 59 41.72 16.71 12.03
C CYS A 59 43.13 17.28 11.86
N PHE A 60 43.22 18.60 11.69
CA PHE A 60 44.49 19.33 11.70
C PHE A 60 44.97 19.51 13.15
N VAL A 61 45.81 18.58 13.61
CA VAL A 61 46.40 18.56 14.94
C VAL A 61 47.79 19.24 14.97
N PRO A 62 48.25 19.73 16.13
CA PRO A 62 49.58 20.33 16.25
C PRO A 62 50.72 19.35 15.93
N ALA A 63 51.83 19.86 15.37
CA ALA A 63 52.95 19.04 14.91
C ALA A 63 53.66 18.21 16.00
N GLN A 64 53.50 18.57 17.28
CA GLN A 64 54.04 17.79 18.40
C GLN A 64 53.23 16.52 18.73
N PHE A 65 52.04 16.33 18.15
CA PHE A 65 51.23 15.15 18.39
C PHE A 65 51.80 13.94 17.67
N THR A 66 51.88 12.81 18.37
CA THR A 66 52.19 11.53 17.74
C THR A 66 50.96 11.01 16.96
N HIS A 67 51.16 10.08 16.03
CA HIS A 67 50.07 9.46 15.27
C HIS A 67 48.98 8.84 16.17
N ALA A 68 49.36 8.27 17.32
CA ALA A 68 48.38 7.74 18.28
C ALA A 68 47.53 8.86 18.94
N MET A 69 48.11 10.03 19.17
CA MET A 69 47.40 11.20 19.72
C MET A 69 46.48 11.84 18.67
N GLU A 70 46.90 11.85 17.41
CA GLU A 70 46.06 12.27 16.27
C GLU A 70 44.82 11.38 16.17
N GLN A 71 44.99 10.06 16.12
CA GLN A 71 43.88 9.10 16.09
C GLN A 71 42.97 9.21 17.31
N TYR A 72 43.52 9.45 18.50
CA TYR A 72 42.71 9.72 19.69
C TYR A 72 41.87 10.99 19.52
N SER A 73 42.48 12.07 19.02
CA SER A 73 41.82 13.36 18.83
C SER A 73 40.69 13.25 17.79
N GLU A 74 40.94 12.57 16.67
CA GLU A 74 39.93 12.32 15.63
C GLU A 74 38.76 11.50 16.15
N ASN A 75 39.02 10.39 16.85
CA ASN A 75 37.97 9.56 17.42
C ASN A 75 37.17 10.29 18.52
N TYR A 76 37.86 11.07 19.36
CA TYR A 76 37.21 11.89 20.37
C TYR A 76 36.29 12.92 19.72
N CYS A 77 36.79 13.65 18.72
CA CYS A 77 36.02 14.66 18.00
C CYS A 77 34.86 14.08 17.20
N TRP A 78 35.01 12.85 16.68
CA TRP A 78 33.91 12.14 16.05
C TRP A 78 32.77 11.84 17.02
N VAL A 79 33.08 11.46 18.26
CA VAL A 79 32.09 11.10 19.27
C VAL A 79 31.48 12.33 19.95
N GLN A 80 32.30 13.33 20.26
CA GLN A 80 31.94 14.48 21.11
C GLN A 80 31.30 15.66 20.35
N ASN A 81 30.76 15.40 19.16
CA ASN A 81 30.23 16.38 18.22
C ASN A 81 31.23 17.49 17.84
N THR A 82 30.92 18.21 16.76
CA THR A 82 31.74 19.34 16.31
C THR A 82 30.87 20.57 16.13
N PHE A 83 31.43 21.77 16.06
CA PHE A 83 30.65 23.00 15.85
C PHE A 83 31.16 23.74 14.61
N PHE A 84 30.26 24.49 13.97
CA PHE A 84 30.60 25.28 12.77
C PHE A 84 30.64 26.78 13.09
N ILE A 85 31.66 27.45 12.56
CA ILE A 85 31.83 28.90 12.61
C ILE A 85 32.32 29.37 11.23
N PRO A 86 31.71 30.40 10.63
CA PRO A 86 32.23 31.01 9.41
C PRO A 86 33.67 31.52 9.58
N TYR A 87 34.49 31.45 8.53
CA TYR A 87 35.91 31.83 8.60
C TYR A 87 36.18 33.28 9.01
N HIS A 88 35.23 34.18 8.74
CA HIS A 88 35.36 35.61 9.08
C HIS A 88 34.95 35.93 10.52
N ASP A 89 34.30 34.99 11.21
CA ASP A 89 33.85 35.18 12.58
C ASP A 89 34.92 34.69 13.57
N HIS A 90 35.07 35.40 14.69
CA HIS A 90 35.92 34.95 15.78
C HIS A 90 35.30 33.77 16.53
N ILE A 91 36.14 32.84 16.99
CA ILE A 91 35.71 31.72 17.83
C ILE A 91 35.24 32.28 19.18
N PRO A 92 33.96 32.10 19.58
CA PRO A 92 33.43 32.62 20.83
C PRO A 92 34.26 32.15 22.04
N HIS A 93 34.52 33.05 22.98
CA HIS A 93 35.21 32.68 24.23
C HIS A 93 34.31 31.89 25.19
N ARG A 94 32.99 32.09 25.11
CA ARG A 94 32.00 31.39 25.96
C ARG A 94 31.75 29.99 25.42
N ILE A 95 31.89 29.00 26.30
CA ILE A 95 31.70 27.58 25.96
C ILE A 95 30.25 27.30 25.59
N GLU A 96 29.29 27.90 26.31
CA GLU A 96 27.86 27.74 26.04
C GLU A 96 27.46 28.13 24.60
N GLU A 97 28.12 29.15 24.03
CA GLU A 97 27.85 29.57 22.65
C GLU A 97 28.41 28.58 21.63
N ARG A 98 29.49 27.86 21.96
CA ARG A 98 30.04 26.79 21.13
C ARG A 98 29.15 25.55 21.19
N GLU A 99 28.67 25.19 22.37
CA GLU A 99 27.76 24.05 22.59
C GLU A 99 26.44 24.21 21.82
N LYS A 100 25.87 25.42 21.81
CA LYS A 100 24.66 25.72 21.03
C LYS A 100 24.82 25.59 19.51
N ARG A 101 26.07 25.62 19.00
CA ARG A 101 26.39 25.50 17.57
C ARG A 101 26.91 24.11 17.19
N GLN A 102 26.83 23.14 18.10
CA GLN A 102 27.26 21.78 17.84
C GLN A 102 26.34 21.09 16.82
N ILE A 103 26.94 20.26 15.99
CA ILE A 103 26.30 19.43 14.99
C ILE A 103 26.65 17.97 15.27
N GLY A 104 25.63 17.13 15.38
CA GLY A 104 25.74 15.69 15.65
C GLY A 104 24.84 14.81 14.79
N TYR A 105 24.04 15.38 13.88
CA TYR A 105 23.09 14.61 13.07
C TYR A 105 23.76 13.55 12.20
N TYR A 106 24.97 13.81 11.69
CA TYR A 106 25.67 12.94 10.75
C TYR A 106 25.95 11.54 11.31
N GLN A 107 26.09 11.41 12.63
CA GLN A 107 26.27 10.11 13.30
C GLN A 107 25.03 9.22 13.16
N TRP A 108 23.84 9.81 13.11
CA TRP A 108 22.54 9.14 13.14
C TRP A 108 21.97 8.81 11.77
N VAL A 109 22.50 9.42 10.71
CA VAL A 109 22.06 9.27 9.33
C VAL A 109 21.81 7.81 8.91
N PRO A 110 22.75 6.86 9.05
CA PRO A 110 22.53 5.49 8.57
C PRO A 110 21.38 4.78 9.29
N PHE A 111 21.17 5.08 10.58
CA PHE A 111 20.06 4.52 11.36
C PHE A 111 18.72 5.10 10.91
N VAL A 112 18.66 6.42 10.70
CA VAL A 112 17.45 7.09 10.22
C VAL A 112 17.05 6.59 8.83
N LEU A 113 18.00 6.44 7.91
CA LEU A 113 17.75 5.90 6.57
C LEU A 113 17.26 4.44 6.62
N SER A 114 17.80 3.63 7.53
CA SER A 114 17.37 2.23 7.74
C SER A 114 15.94 2.14 8.29
N ILE A 115 15.60 2.97 9.28
CA ILE A 115 14.24 3.06 9.84
C ILE A 115 13.27 3.55 8.76
N ALA A 116 13.66 4.56 7.97
CA ALA A 116 12.85 5.06 6.87
C ALA A 116 12.54 3.95 5.84
N ALA A 117 13.53 3.12 5.48
CA ALA A 117 13.32 1.99 4.59
C ALA A 117 12.28 0.99 5.14
N LEU A 118 12.34 0.68 6.43
CA LEU A 118 11.34 -0.20 7.07
C LEU A 118 9.94 0.41 7.05
N MET A 119 9.83 1.71 7.33
CA MET A 119 8.55 2.43 7.28
C MET A 119 7.94 2.45 5.88
N PHE A 120 8.74 2.59 4.82
CA PHE A 120 8.27 2.46 3.44
C PHE A 120 7.77 1.05 3.08
N HIS A 121 8.29 0.02 3.74
CA HIS A 121 7.83 -1.35 3.54
C HIS A 121 6.58 -1.72 4.36
N MET A 122 6.31 -0.99 5.44
CA MET A 122 5.22 -1.27 6.38
C MET A 122 3.82 -1.34 5.72
N PRO A 123 3.39 -0.38 4.86
CA PRO A 123 2.06 -0.44 4.23
C PRO A 123 1.85 -1.72 3.44
N ALA A 124 2.88 -2.19 2.74
CA ALA A 124 2.79 -3.36 1.89
C ALA A 124 2.76 -4.67 2.69
N SER A 125 3.28 -4.66 3.92
CA SER A 125 3.09 -5.75 4.89
C SER A 125 1.67 -5.75 5.46
N MET A 126 1.11 -4.57 5.74
CA MET A 126 -0.27 -4.42 6.20
C MET A 126 -1.28 -4.88 5.15
N TRP A 127 -1.05 -4.58 3.87
CA TRP A 127 -1.87 -5.08 2.76
C TRP A 127 -2.02 -6.60 2.82
N ARG A 128 -0.89 -7.34 2.94
CA ARG A 128 -0.90 -8.81 3.01
C ARG A 128 -1.69 -9.35 4.20
N MET A 129 -1.56 -8.69 5.35
CA MET A 129 -2.25 -9.13 6.56
C MET A 129 -3.76 -8.93 6.44
N LEU A 130 -4.20 -7.80 5.89
CA LEU A 130 -5.62 -7.43 5.81
C LEU A 130 -6.32 -8.06 4.60
N SER A 131 -5.69 -8.14 3.44
CA SER A 131 -6.30 -8.70 2.23
C SER A 131 -6.66 -10.19 2.40
N ASN A 132 -5.82 -10.94 3.11
CA ASN A 132 -6.06 -12.36 3.41
C ASN A 132 -7.29 -12.60 4.32
N GLN A 133 -7.75 -11.60 5.07
CA GLN A 133 -8.94 -11.73 5.93
C GLN A 133 -10.25 -11.68 5.13
N SER A 134 -10.21 -11.25 3.87
CA SER A 134 -11.41 -11.10 3.03
C SER A 134 -12.00 -12.43 2.54
N GLY A 135 -11.31 -13.55 2.75
CA GLY A 135 -11.62 -14.86 2.15
C GLY A 135 -11.24 -14.96 0.67
N LEU A 136 -10.81 -13.85 0.04
CA LEU A 136 -10.35 -13.79 -1.34
C LEU A 136 -8.83 -13.54 -1.36
N ASN A 137 -8.07 -14.53 -1.82
CA ASN A 137 -6.63 -14.36 -2.02
C ASN A 137 -6.36 -13.69 -3.37
N VAL A 138 -6.31 -12.36 -3.36
CA VAL A 138 -6.04 -11.52 -4.55
C VAL A 138 -4.71 -11.90 -5.22
N GLY A 139 -3.68 -12.21 -4.42
CA GLY A 139 -2.38 -12.64 -4.93
C GLY A 139 -2.46 -13.94 -5.72
N LEU A 140 -3.19 -14.94 -5.21
CA LEU A 140 -3.39 -16.21 -5.92
C LEU A 140 -4.17 -16.02 -7.23
N VAL A 141 -5.22 -15.20 -7.20
CA VAL A 141 -6.02 -14.85 -8.37
C VAL A 141 -5.15 -14.24 -9.47
N LEU A 142 -4.36 -13.22 -9.12
CA LEU A 142 -3.51 -12.51 -10.08
C LEU A 142 -2.35 -13.37 -10.56
N GLN A 143 -1.73 -14.16 -9.68
CA GLN A 143 -0.69 -15.10 -10.08
C GLN A 143 -1.21 -16.13 -11.09
N THR A 144 -2.45 -16.61 -10.89
CA THR A 144 -3.10 -17.56 -11.81
C THR A 144 -3.46 -16.90 -13.15
N ALA A 145 -3.93 -15.65 -13.12
CA ALA A 145 -4.25 -14.89 -14.32
C ALA A 145 -3.00 -14.53 -15.16
N CYS A 146 -1.85 -14.29 -14.50
CA CYS A 146 -0.59 -13.90 -15.13
C CYS A 146 0.32 -15.09 -15.49
N GLN A 147 -0.15 -16.34 -15.40
CA GLN A 147 0.67 -17.50 -15.76
C GLN A 147 1.10 -17.46 -17.23
N GLU A 148 2.36 -17.81 -17.50
CA GLU A 148 2.92 -17.87 -18.86
C GLU A 148 2.20 -18.88 -19.76
N ASN A 149 1.63 -19.94 -19.18
CA ASN A 149 0.89 -20.96 -19.92
C ASN A 149 -0.43 -20.45 -20.54
N ASN A 150 -0.90 -19.25 -20.14
CA ASN A 150 -2.11 -18.64 -20.69
C ASN A 150 -1.93 -18.08 -22.11
N ILE A 151 -0.76 -18.30 -22.74
CA ILE A 151 -0.54 -18.05 -24.17
C ILE A 151 -1.36 -19.03 -25.02
N ASP A 152 -1.46 -20.29 -24.58
CA ASP A 152 -2.27 -21.31 -25.24
C ASP A 152 -3.77 -21.03 -25.03
N PRO A 153 -4.59 -20.91 -26.09
CA PRO A 153 -6.02 -20.65 -25.98
C PRO A 153 -6.77 -21.68 -25.12
N ASP A 154 -6.42 -22.96 -25.20
CA ASP A 154 -7.14 -24.04 -24.50
C ASP A 154 -6.85 -24.01 -22.99
N VAL A 155 -5.58 -23.74 -22.63
CA VAL A 155 -5.17 -23.57 -21.24
C VAL A 155 -5.80 -22.31 -20.67
N ARG A 156 -5.74 -21.20 -21.40
CA ARG A 156 -6.32 -19.93 -20.99
C ARG A 156 -7.81 -20.04 -20.70
N GLU A 157 -8.57 -20.75 -21.53
CA GLU A 157 -10.01 -20.93 -21.32
C GLU A 157 -10.30 -21.69 -20.02
N LYS A 158 -9.57 -22.78 -19.76
CA LYS A 158 -9.65 -23.50 -18.48
C LYS A 158 -9.26 -22.62 -17.29
N THR A 159 -8.22 -21.79 -17.44
CA THR A 159 -7.81 -20.83 -16.41
C THR A 159 -8.90 -19.80 -16.13
N VAL A 160 -9.54 -19.26 -17.17
CA VAL A 160 -10.68 -18.35 -17.02
C VAL A 160 -11.81 -19.04 -16.26
N ASP A 161 -12.16 -20.28 -16.59
CA ASP A 161 -13.23 -21.02 -15.90
C ASP A 161 -12.93 -21.25 -14.41
N VAL A 162 -11.70 -21.67 -14.10
CA VAL A 162 -11.25 -21.82 -12.71
C VAL A 162 -11.34 -20.49 -11.97
N LEU A 163 -10.91 -19.40 -12.61
CA LEU A 163 -10.91 -18.09 -12.01
C LEU A 163 -12.32 -17.52 -11.82
N THR A 164 -13.21 -17.68 -12.81
CA THR A 164 -14.62 -17.30 -12.73
C THR A 164 -15.28 -18.01 -11.56
N ARG A 165 -15.07 -19.32 -11.41
CA ARG A 165 -15.64 -20.07 -10.29
C ARG A 165 -15.12 -19.58 -8.94
N HIS A 166 -13.81 -19.37 -8.82
CA HIS A 166 -13.21 -18.91 -7.58
C HIS A 166 -13.68 -17.50 -7.19
N ILE A 167 -13.75 -16.57 -8.14
CA ILE A 167 -14.25 -15.20 -7.91
C ILE A 167 -15.75 -15.23 -7.57
N ASP A 168 -16.56 -16.00 -8.28
CA ASP A 168 -18.00 -16.11 -8.02
C ASP A 168 -18.28 -16.68 -6.62
N GLU A 169 -17.62 -17.78 -6.23
CA GLU A 169 -17.72 -18.36 -4.88
C GLU A 169 -17.30 -17.34 -3.80
N ALA A 170 -16.21 -16.61 -4.02
CA ALA A 170 -15.73 -15.59 -3.08
C ALA A 170 -16.68 -14.39 -2.98
N LEU A 171 -17.21 -13.90 -4.11
CA LEU A 171 -18.20 -12.82 -4.12
C LEU A 171 -19.50 -13.26 -3.46
N GLN A 172 -19.98 -14.48 -3.72
CA GLN A 172 -21.17 -15.04 -3.07
C GLN A 172 -20.99 -15.13 -1.55
N TYR A 173 -19.85 -15.63 -1.09
CA TYR A 173 -19.51 -15.67 0.34
C TYR A 173 -19.62 -14.27 0.97
N GLN A 174 -19.06 -13.24 0.32
CA GLN A 174 -19.16 -11.85 0.80
C GLN A 174 -20.59 -11.31 0.79
N ARG A 175 -21.44 -11.71 -0.18
CA ARG A 175 -22.86 -11.32 -0.24
C ARG A 175 -23.65 -11.91 0.94
N GLU A 176 -23.45 -13.18 1.24
CA GLU A 176 -24.20 -13.90 2.29
C GLU A 176 -23.78 -13.50 3.70
N PHE A 177 -22.47 -13.37 3.95
CA PHE A 177 -21.94 -13.01 5.27
C PHE A 177 -22.33 -11.58 5.67
N GLY A 178 -22.35 -10.66 4.69
CA GLY A 178 -22.79 -9.27 4.89
C GLY A 178 -24.25 -9.13 5.31
N SER A 179 -25.13 -10.08 4.93
CA SER A 179 -26.55 -10.03 5.29
C SER A 179 -26.85 -10.40 6.75
N LYS A 180 -25.91 -11.05 7.46
CA LYS A 180 -26.19 -11.68 8.77
C LYS A 180 -25.58 -10.97 9.99
N ASN A 181 -24.51 -10.19 9.85
CA ASN A 181 -23.81 -9.61 11.01
C ASN A 181 -23.67 -8.08 10.91
N ARG A 182 -24.42 -7.36 11.76
CA ARG A 182 -24.60 -5.89 11.72
C ARG A 182 -23.57 -5.10 12.53
N SER A 183 -22.53 -5.74 13.08
CA SER A 183 -21.64 -5.09 14.06
C SER A 183 -20.15 -5.38 13.81
N VAL A 184 -19.49 -4.49 13.07
CA VAL A 184 -18.05 -4.27 13.24
C VAL A 184 -17.87 -2.80 13.62
N PHE A 185 -17.56 -2.57 14.88
CA PHE A 185 -17.51 -1.27 15.58
C PHE A 185 -16.57 -0.25 14.91
N ILE A 186 -15.56 -0.71 14.16
CA ILE A 186 -14.61 0.14 13.40
C ILE A 186 -15.29 0.79 12.17
N PHE A 187 -16.35 0.18 11.63
CA PHE A 187 -17.05 0.65 10.43
C PHE A 187 -18.14 1.71 10.70
N ALA A 188 -18.46 1.96 11.97
CA ALA A 188 -19.48 2.93 12.37
C ALA A 188 -18.97 4.39 12.30
N LEU A 189 -17.67 4.64 12.45
CA LEU A 189 -17.10 6.00 12.47
C LEU A 189 -17.07 6.66 11.07
N LEU A 190 -17.05 5.86 10.00
CA LEU A 190 -16.92 6.34 8.61
C LEU A 190 -18.23 6.37 7.80
N ASN A 191 -19.39 6.06 8.40
CA ASN A 191 -20.66 5.91 7.65
C ASN A 191 -20.54 4.98 6.41
N ALA A 192 -19.52 4.11 6.37
CA ALA A 192 -19.27 3.15 5.29
C ALA A 192 -20.09 1.85 5.47
N GLY A 193 -20.99 1.80 6.46
CA GLY A 193 -21.84 0.66 6.80
C GLY A 193 -22.92 0.30 5.76
N LYS A 194 -22.92 0.93 4.57
CA LYS A 194 -23.73 0.51 3.41
C LYS A 194 -22.94 -0.29 2.36
N LEU A 195 -21.61 -0.42 2.50
CA LEU A 195 -20.70 -1.03 1.52
C LEU A 195 -20.48 -2.54 1.77
N TYR A 196 -21.54 -3.33 1.63
CA TYR A 196 -21.43 -4.79 1.64
C TYR A 196 -20.73 -5.26 0.35
N GLY A 197 -19.58 -5.93 0.43
CA GLY A 197 -18.80 -6.38 -0.75
C GLY A 197 -17.88 -5.31 -1.37
N ALA A 198 -17.35 -4.41 -0.54
CA ALA A 198 -16.27 -3.48 -0.90
C ALA A 198 -15.08 -3.54 0.08
N TYR A 199 -14.93 -4.64 0.82
CA TYR A 199 -13.91 -4.76 1.87
C TYR A 199 -12.51 -4.68 1.29
N VAL A 200 -12.22 -5.48 0.26
CA VAL A 200 -10.88 -5.58 -0.34
C VAL A 200 -10.50 -4.23 -0.96
N CYS A 201 -11.43 -3.63 -1.68
CA CYS A 201 -11.32 -2.29 -2.25
C CYS A 201 -11.02 -1.23 -1.16
N MET A 202 -11.75 -1.23 -0.05
CA MET A 202 -11.54 -0.27 1.04
C MET A 202 -10.19 -0.46 1.72
N VAL A 203 -9.78 -1.71 1.98
CA VAL A 203 -8.44 -2.01 2.50
C VAL A 203 -7.37 -1.52 1.53
N TYR A 204 -7.55 -1.73 0.22
CA TYR A 204 -6.60 -1.26 -0.78
C TYR A 204 -6.48 0.26 -0.79
N MET A 205 -7.62 0.98 -0.77
CA MET A 205 -7.64 2.44 -0.70
C MET A 205 -7.02 2.96 0.60
N PHE A 206 -7.25 2.27 1.72
CA PHE A 206 -6.59 2.58 2.98
C PHE A 206 -5.07 2.45 2.88
N ILE A 207 -4.56 1.37 2.27
CA ILE A 207 -3.12 1.17 2.06
C ILE A 207 -2.53 2.26 1.14
N LYS A 208 -3.24 2.66 0.09
CA LYS A 208 -2.82 3.75 -0.79
C LYS A 208 -2.69 5.07 -0.03
N ILE A 209 -3.69 5.40 0.79
CA ILE A 209 -3.65 6.59 1.66
C ILE A 209 -2.49 6.48 2.65
N PHE A 210 -2.26 5.29 3.22
CA PHE A 210 -1.17 5.06 4.15
C PHE A 210 0.21 5.23 3.49
N HIS A 211 0.38 4.83 2.23
CA HIS A 211 1.58 5.13 1.44
C HIS A 211 1.80 6.64 1.27
N LEU A 212 0.75 7.41 0.96
CA LEU A 212 0.84 8.87 0.84
C LEU A 212 1.20 9.53 2.18
N ILE A 213 0.54 9.12 3.27
CA ILE A 213 0.85 9.62 4.62
C ILE A 213 2.29 9.29 4.98
N ASN A 214 2.76 8.08 4.71
CA ASN A 214 4.14 7.70 4.98
C ASN A 214 5.13 8.59 4.23
N VAL A 215 4.95 8.85 2.93
CA VAL A 215 5.81 9.80 2.19
C VAL A 215 5.77 11.20 2.80
N MET A 216 4.61 11.70 3.17
CA MET A 216 4.48 13.03 3.78
C MET A 216 5.19 13.11 5.14
N VAL A 217 5.06 12.07 5.97
CA VAL A 217 5.76 11.96 7.25
C VAL A 217 7.26 11.88 7.05
N GLN A 218 7.74 11.07 6.10
CA GLN A 218 9.16 10.94 5.78
C GLN A 218 9.74 12.24 5.20
N PHE A 219 8.97 12.94 4.37
CA PHE A 219 9.36 14.25 3.86
C PHE A 219 9.46 15.28 4.99
N TYR A 220 8.49 15.32 5.91
CA TYR A 220 8.57 16.18 7.09
C TYR A 220 9.75 15.81 7.99
N ALA A 221 9.94 14.53 8.28
CA ALA A 221 11.04 14.02 9.09
C ALA A 221 12.40 14.36 8.48
N LEU A 222 12.55 14.27 7.15
CA LEU A 222 13.74 14.68 6.43
C LEU A 222 14.05 16.17 6.64
N ASN A 223 13.04 17.05 6.53
CA ASN A 223 13.23 18.48 6.74
C ASN A 223 13.52 18.82 8.22
N ALA A 224 12.87 18.12 9.16
CA ALA A 224 13.11 18.28 10.59
C ALA A 224 14.50 17.80 11.01
N PHE A 225 14.98 16.68 10.44
CA PHE A 225 16.29 16.11 10.73
C PHE A 225 17.46 17.02 10.29
N LEU A 226 17.23 17.88 9.29
CA LEU A 226 18.20 18.88 8.83
C LEU A 226 18.12 20.20 9.63
N GLU A 227 17.45 20.18 10.79
CA GLU A 227 17.36 21.24 11.82
C GLU A 227 17.24 22.66 11.24
N THR A 228 16.43 22.83 10.20
CA THR A 228 16.19 24.16 9.63
C THR A 228 14.87 24.69 10.18
N SER A 229 14.94 25.39 11.32
CA SER A 229 13.81 26.11 11.92
C SER A 229 13.23 27.20 11.01
N ASP A 230 14.01 27.67 10.04
CA ASP A 230 13.70 28.92 9.35
C ASP A 230 12.92 28.72 8.04
N TYR A 231 12.91 27.49 7.48
CA TYR A 231 12.27 27.24 6.18
C TYR A 231 11.68 25.81 6.06
N PRO A 232 10.34 25.65 5.92
CA PRO A 232 9.69 24.34 5.79
C PRO A 232 9.97 23.61 4.45
N LEU A 233 10.58 24.29 3.47
CA LEU A 233 10.93 23.76 2.15
C LEU A 233 12.46 23.82 1.94
N PHE A 234 13.20 23.17 2.83
CA PHE A 234 14.66 23.20 2.86
C PHE A 234 15.32 22.84 1.52
N GLY A 235 14.90 21.75 0.88
CA GLY A 235 15.50 21.31 -0.38
C GLY A 235 15.34 22.33 -1.52
N GLY A 236 14.22 23.04 -1.57
CA GLY A 236 14.01 24.13 -2.54
C GLY A 236 14.98 25.29 -2.32
N HIS A 237 15.24 25.67 -1.06
CA HIS A 237 16.20 26.72 -0.72
C HIS A 237 17.64 26.29 -0.99
N VAL A 238 18.00 25.04 -0.68
CA VAL A 238 19.35 24.51 -0.95
C VAL A 238 19.61 24.44 -2.45
N ILE A 239 18.64 23.97 -3.24
CA ILE A 239 18.73 23.97 -4.71
C ILE A 239 18.88 25.41 -5.23
N TYR A 240 18.11 26.35 -4.70
CA TYR A 240 18.21 27.77 -5.06
C TYR A 240 19.60 28.37 -4.75
N ASP A 241 20.15 28.08 -3.57
CA ASP A 241 21.49 28.53 -3.18
C ASP A 241 22.59 27.90 -4.06
N LEU A 242 22.45 26.61 -4.38
CA LEU A 242 23.31 25.90 -5.34
C LEU A 242 23.24 26.51 -6.74
N MET A 243 22.04 26.85 -7.22
CA MET A 243 21.86 27.56 -8.51
C MET A 243 22.47 28.97 -8.50
N LYS A 244 22.51 29.62 -7.32
CA LYS A 244 23.17 30.91 -7.12
C LYS A 244 24.67 30.81 -6.80
N ASN A 245 25.25 29.61 -6.90
CA ASN A 245 26.65 29.33 -6.56
C ASN A 245 27.06 29.78 -5.15
N LYS A 246 26.11 29.82 -4.19
CA LYS A 246 26.43 30.10 -2.79
C LYS A 246 26.98 28.84 -2.12
N GLU A 247 28.22 28.92 -1.62
CA GLU A 247 28.87 27.79 -0.96
C GLU A 247 28.39 27.58 0.49
N TRP A 248 28.63 26.37 1.02
CA TRP A 248 28.39 25.99 2.43
C TRP A 248 29.06 26.92 3.45
N LYS A 249 30.13 27.63 3.03
CA LYS A 249 30.89 28.58 3.86
C LYS A 249 30.04 29.77 4.31
N GLU A 250 29.05 30.16 3.52
CA GLU A 250 28.16 31.30 3.82
C GLU A 250 26.83 30.85 4.40
N SER A 251 26.30 29.69 3.98
CA SER A 251 25.01 29.20 4.45
C SER A 251 25.08 28.50 5.81
N GLY A 252 26.26 28.00 6.19
CA GLY A 252 26.47 27.17 7.38
C GLY A 252 25.72 25.83 7.36
N LYS A 253 25.08 25.50 6.22
CA LYS A 253 24.35 24.25 6.00
C LYS A 253 25.30 23.23 5.41
N PHE A 254 25.29 22.02 5.96
CA PHE A 254 26.23 20.94 5.61
C PHE A 254 27.71 21.41 5.62
N PRO A 255 28.24 21.88 6.75
CA PRO A 255 29.63 22.31 6.82
C PRO A 255 30.58 21.14 6.55
N ARG A 256 31.57 21.37 5.68
CA ARG A 256 32.62 20.39 5.38
C ARG A 256 33.84 20.55 6.29
N VAL A 257 33.96 21.70 6.93
CA VAL A 257 34.99 22.00 7.91
C VAL A 257 34.31 22.43 9.19
N THR A 258 34.74 21.85 10.30
CA THR A 258 34.17 22.06 11.64
C THR A 258 35.30 22.23 12.65
N LEU A 259 34.98 22.79 13.80
CA LEU A 259 35.90 22.93 14.93
C LEU A 259 35.50 21.93 16.01
N CYS A 260 36.50 21.35 16.67
CA CYS A 260 36.33 20.44 17.77
C CYS A 260 37.12 20.93 18.97
N ASP A 261 36.48 20.93 20.14
CA ASP A 261 37.12 21.18 21.42
C ASP A 261 37.31 19.86 22.16
N PHE A 262 38.53 19.54 22.56
CA PHE A 262 38.82 18.39 23.41
C PHE A 262 39.73 18.78 24.58
N GLU A 263 39.61 18.03 25.68
CA GLU A 263 40.27 18.33 26.94
C GLU A 263 41.11 17.13 27.39
N ILE A 264 42.41 17.36 27.62
CA ILE A 264 43.35 16.36 28.12
C ILE A 264 43.71 16.69 29.56
N ARG A 265 43.70 15.68 30.44
CA ARG A 265 44.13 15.81 31.83
C ARG A 265 45.59 15.39 31.97
N VAL A 266 46.45 16.31 32.40
CA VAL A 266 47.87 16.05 32.67
C VAL A 266 48.23 16.64 34.03
N LEU A 267 48.75 15.79 34.94
CA LEU A 267 49.24 16.21 36.27
C LEU A 267 48.24 17.06 37.09
N GLY A 268 46.94 16.78 36.97
CA GLY A 268 45.86 17.50 37.68
C GLY A 268 45.34 18.76 36.98
N ASN A 269 46.00 19.22 35.91
CA ASN A 269 45.54 20.34 35.10
C ASN A 269 44.78 19.86 33.86
N ILE A 270 43.77 20.63 33.45
CA ILE A 270 42.99 20.39 32.24
C ILE A 270 43.53 21.30 31.14
N HIS A 271 44.01 20.70 30.05
CA HIS A 271 44.46 21.40 28.86
C HIS A 271 43.40 21.26 27.77
N ARG A 272 42.82 22.39 27.34
CA ARG A 272 41.84 22.43 26.27
C ARG A 272 42.50 22.76 24.94
N HIS A 273 42.20 21.97 23.93
CA HIS A 273 42.67 22.17 22.56
C HIS A 273 41.46 22.36 21.64
N THR A 274 41.56 23.33 20.73
CA THR A 274 40.61 23.52 19.63
C THR A 274 41.33 23.15 18.34
N VAL A 275 40.81 22.16 17.61
CA VAL A 275 41.37 21.71 16.32
C VAL A 275 40.35 21.86 15.20
N GLN A 276 40.84 22.07 13.98
CA GLN A 276 40.02 22.14 12.79
C GLN A 276 39.92 20.77 12.14
N CYS A 277 38.71 20.30 11.88
CA CYS A 277 38.47 18.98 11.32
C CYS A 277 37.64 19.04 10.04
N VAL A 278 38.03 18.23 9.05
CA VAL A 278 37.31 18.04 7.78
C VAL A 278 36.33 16.89 7.94
N LEU A 279 35.05 17.17 7.70
CA LEU A 279 33.95 16.24 7.88
C LEU A 279 33.61 15.57 6.53
N VAL A 280 34.42 14.59 6.13
CA VAL A 280 34.35 13.95 4.80
C VAL A 280 32.99 13.28 4.58
N VAL A 281 32.39 12.69 5.63
CA VAL A 281 31.06 12.07 5.56
C VAL A 281 30.00 13.06 5.05
N ASN A 282 30.15 14.35 5.38
CA ASN A 282 29.10 15.32 5.13
C ASN A 282 28.91 15.64 3.65
N MET A 283 29.97 15.48 2.85
CA MET A 283 29.92 15.64 1.40
C MET A 283 28.99 14.62 0.73
N PHE A 284 28.87 13.41 1.29
CA PHE A 284 27.96 12.38 0.77
C PHE A 284 26.52 12.64 1.20
N THR A 285 26.30 12.96 2.48
CA THR A 285 24.96 13.26 3.00
C THR A 285 24.31 14.45 2.31
N GLU A 286 25.08 15.50 2.00
CA GLU A 286 24.59 16.64 1.20
C GLU A 286 23.92 16.15 -0.10
N LYS A 287 24.58 15.28 -0.86
CA LYS A 287 24.07 14.80 -2.16
C LYS A 287 22.93 13.81 -2.01
N ILE A 288 23.02 12.90 -1.04
CA ILE A 288 21.95 11.94 -0.74
C ILE A 288 20.68 12.66 -0.35
N PHE A 289 20.74 13.64 0.55
CA PHE A 289 19.54 14.33 1.03
C PHE A 289 18.89 15.23 -0.02
N ILE A 290 19.67 15.88 -0.88
CA ILE A 290 19.11 16.63 -2.03
C ILE A 290 18.36 15.69 -2.96
N PHE A 291 18.95 14.53 -3.28
CA PHE A 291 18.31 13.52 -4.12
C PHE A 291 17.03 12.97 -3.48
N LEU A 292 17.08 12.59 -2.20
CA LEU A 292 15.91 12.08 -1.47
C LEU A 292 14.78 13.10 -1.37
N TRP A 293 15.10 14.39 -1.22
CA TRP A 293 14.10 15.45 -1.18
C TRP A 293 13.32 15.52 -2.51
N LEU A 294 14.04 15.52 -3.65
CA LEU A 294 13.42 15.51 -4.98
C LEU A 294 12.63 14.22 -5.23
N TRP A 295 13.19 13.08 -4.81
CA TRP A 295 12.55 11.78 -4.94
C TRP A 295 11.23 11.70 -4.16
N PHE A 296 11.19 12.19 -2.91
CA PHE A 296 9.97 12.18 -2.10
C PHE A 296 8.89 13.12 -2.65
N VAL A 297 9.26 14.29 -3.19
CA VAL A 297 8.29 15.16 -3.89
C VAL A 297 7.70 14.45 -5.11
N PHE A 298 8.55 13.82 -5.92
CA PHE A 298 8.12 13.03 -7.08
C PHE A 298 7.18 11.87 -6.69
N LEU A 299 7.53 11.10 -5.65
CA LEU A 299 6.68 10.03 -5.12
C LEU A 299 5.34 10.55 -4.61
N ALA A 300 5.32 11.69 -3.89
CA ALA A 300 4.09 12.27 -3.37
C ALA A 300 3.12 12.65 -4.51
N LEU A 301 3.64 13.25 -5.59
CA LEU A 301 2.86 13.60 -6.77
C LEU A 301 2.30 12.35 -7.46
N LEU A 302 3.15 11.36 -7.76
CA LEU A 302 2.70 10.10 -8.36
C LEU A 302 1.65 9.38 -7.51
N SER A 303 1.84 9.36 -6.19
CA SER A 303 0.91 8.74 -5.25
C SER A 303 -0.44 9.42 -5.25
N THR A 304 -0.45 10.76 -5.29
CA THR A 304 -1.68 11.57 -5.33
C THR A 304 -2.45 11.31 -6.62
N ILE A 305 -1.77 11.32 -7.77
CA ILE A 305 -2.38 10.99 -9.07
C ILE A 305 -2.95 9.57 -9.03
N ASN A 306 -2.18 8.61 -8.54
CA ASN A 306 -2.63 7.22 -8.50
C ASN A 306 -3.85 7.01 -7.61
N ILE A 307 -3.83 7.56 -6.39
CA ILE A 307 -4.97 7.54 -5.46
C ILE A 307 -6.19 8.16 -6.14
N SER A 308 -6.03 9.31 -6.80
CA SER A 308 -7.15 9.98 -7.47
C SER A 308 -7.76 9.10 -8.59
N ALA A 309 -6.93 8.42 -9.37
CA ALA A 309 -7.39 7.53 -10.44
C ALA A 309 -8.12 6.28 -9.90
N TRP A 310 -7.61 5.68 -8.81
CA TRP A 310 -8.26 4.57 -8.13
C TRP A 310 -9.56 4.99 -7.45
N MET A 311 -9.57 6.12 -6.72
CA MET A 311 -10.77 6.70 -6.11
C MET A 311 -11.84 6.97 -7.17
N ALA A 312 -11.48 7.62 -8.29
CA ALA A 312 -12.43 7.92 -9.36
C ALA A 312 -13.04 6.64 -9.95
N THR A 313 -12.23 5.60 -10.16
CA THR A 313 -12.74 4.35 -10.72
C THR A 313 -13.61 3.57 -9.73
N LEU A 314 -13.25 3.53 -8.45
CA LEU A 314 -13.88 2.66 -7.46
C LEU A 314 -15.04 3.30 -6.72
N ALA A 315 -15.01 4.62 -6.48
CA ALA A 315 -16.06 5.32 -5.73
C ALA A 315 -17.22 5.79 -6.63
N ILE A 316 -16.94 6.17 -7.88
CA ILE A 316 -17.95 6.74 -8.79
C ILE A 316 -18.64 5.59 -9.57
N PRO A 317 -19.95 5.38 -9.41
CA PRO A 317 -20.68 4.30 -10.10
C PRO A 317 -20.59 4.41 -11.63
N SER A 318 -20.68 5.62 -12.18
CA SER A 318 -20.57 5.87 -13.63
C SER A 318 -19.22 5.43 -14.18
N CYS A 319 -18.12 5.67 -13.44
CA CYS A 319 -16.79 5.24 -13.87
C CYS A 319 -16.62 3.72 -13.79
N ARG A 320 -17.15 3.07 -12.74
CA ARG A 320 -17.17 1.60 -12.63
C ARG A 320 -17.88 0.97 -13.82
N ARG A 321 -19.05 1.50 -14.15
CA ARG A 321 -19.85 1.04 -15.28
C ARG A 321 -19.10 1.18 -16.59
N ASN A 322 -18.62 2.38 -16.93
CA ASN A 322 -17.90 2.63 -18.17
C ASN A 322 -16.65 1.75 -18.31
N PHE A 323 -15.98 1.44 -17.19
CA PHE A 323 -14.86 0.51 -17.18
C PHE A 323 -15.30 -0.90 -17.56
N VAL A 324 -16.33 -1.46 -16.92
CA VAL A 324 -16.80 -2.84 -17.19
C VAL A 324 -17.42 -2.96 -18.58
N GLU A 325 -18.18 -1.95 -19.02
CA GLU A 325 -18.82 -1.89 -20.33
C GLU A 325 -17.80 -2.00 -21.48
N LYS A 326 -16.61 -1.43 -21.31
CA LYS A 326 -15.52 -1.56 -22.29
C LYS A 326 -15.05 -3.01 -22.51
N PHE A 327 -15.24 -3.88 -21.52
CA PHE A 327 -14.78 -5.28 -21.55
C PHE A 327 -15.86 -6.28 -21.96
N LEU A 328 -17.12 -5.85 -22.00
CA LEU A 328 -18.25 -6.65 -22.46
C LEU A 328 -18.45 -6.45 -23.96
N GLU A 329 -18.60 -7.56 -24.69
CA GLU A 329 -18.96 -7.52 -26.11
C GLU A 329 -20.38 -6.94 -26.27
N HIS A 330 -20.55 -6.05 -27.25
CA HIS A 330 -21.71 -5.15 -27.40
C HIS A 330 -23.02 -5.82 -27.86
N ASP A 331 -23.07 -7.14 -27.91
CA ASP A 331 -24.21 -7.84 -28.49
C ASP A 331 -25.36 -7.88 -27.46
N ASP A 332 -26.32 -6.97 -27.66
CA ASP A 332 -27.66 -6.89 -27.07
C ASP A 332 -27.76 -6.79 -25.52
N ILE A 333 -26.97 -5.91 -24.89
CA ILE A 333 -27.09 -5.67 -23.43
C ILE A 333 -27.90 -4.41 -23.12
N THR A 334 -28.94 -4.54 -22.30
CA THR A 334 -29.68 -3.36 -21.83
C THR A 334 -28.93 -2.60 -20.73
N ASN A 335 -29.18 -1.30 -20.65
CA ASN A 335 -28.52 -0.43 -19.66
C ASN A 335 -28.81 -0.84 -18.20
N ASP A 336 -29.98 -1.43 -17.94
CA ASP A 336 -30.40 -1.88 -16.62
C ASP A 336 -29.72 -3.20 -16.24
N GLU A 337 -29.54 -4.11 -17.19
CA GLU A 337 -28.80 -5.36 -16.95
C GLU A 337 -27.33 -5.12 -16.62
N ILE A 338 -26.68 -4.14 -17.29
CA ILE A 338 -25.31 -3.74 -16.97
C ILE A 338 -25.25 -3.15 -15.56
N HIS A 339 -26.21 -2.30 -15.21
CA HIS A 339 -26.27 -1.71 -13.88
C HIS A 339 -26.38 -2.78 -12.79
N ASP A 340 -27.30 -3.73 -12.95
CA ASP A 340 -27.50 -4.81 -11.98
C ASP A 340 -26.28 -5.73 -11.89
N PHE A 341 -25.64 -6.01 -13.03
CA PHE A 341 -24.40 -6.77 -13.07
C PHE A 341 -23.27 -6.07 -12.30
N VAL A 342 -23.05 -4.77 -12.53
CA VAL A 342 -21.94 -4.02 -11.92
C VAL A 342 -22.20 -3.73 -10.44
N GLU A 343 -23.36 -3.20 -10.10
CA GLU A 343 -23.64 -2.68 -8.76
C GLU A 343 -24.11 -3.76 -7.79
N VAL A 344 -24.91 -4.74 -8.25
CA VAL A 344 -25.52 -5.74 -7.37
C VAL A 344 -24.70 -7.03 -7.33
N PHE A 345 -24.29 -7.52 -8.49
CA PHE A 345 -23.51 -8.76 -8.60
C PHE A 345 -22.03 -8.50 -8.33
N LEU A 346 -21.35 -7.75 -9.19
CA LEU A 346 -19.89 -7.61 -9.15
C LEU A 346 -19.42 -6.79 -7.94
N ARG A 347 -20.14 -5.71 -7.61
CA ARG A 347 -19.85 -4.76 -6.51
C ARG A 347 -18.45 -4.12 -6.66
N PRO A 348 -18.07 -3.17 -5.78
CA PRO A 348 -16.76 -2.52 -5.89
C PRO A 348 -15.58 -3.50 -5.79
N ASP A 349 -15.68 -4.58 -5.00
CA ASP A 349 -14.60 -5.58 -4.88
C ASP A 349 -14.38 -6.35 -6.20
N GLY A 350 -15.44 -6.77 -6.90
CA GLY A 350 -15.29 -7.45 -8.18
C GLY A 350 -14.77 -6.52 -9.28
N VAL A 351 -15.20 -5.25 -9.29
CA VAL A 351 -14.66 -4.24 -10.22
C VAL A 351 -13.17 -3.97 -9.93
N PHE A 352 -12.78 -3.91 -8.66
CA PHE A 352 -11.38 -3.82 -8.25
C PHE A 352 -10.55 -4.99 -8.79
N LEU A 353 -11.03 -6.23 -8.66
CA LEU A 353 -10.33 -7.41 -9.18
C LEU A 353 -10.19 -7.38 -10.69
N LEU A 354 -11.27 -7.08 -11.42
CA LEU A 354 -11.20 -6.94 -12.88
C LEU A 354 -10.19 -5.87 -13.29
N LYS A 355 -10.15 -4.74 -12.57
CA LYS A 355 -9.14 -3.70 -12.81
C LYS A 355 -7.72 -4.19 -12.57
N MET A 356 -7.45 -4.87 -11.46
CA MET A 356 -6.12 -5.46 -11.20
C MET A 356 -5.72 -6.47 -12.29
N ILE A 357 -6.65 -7.35 -12.68
CA ILE A 357 -6.42 -8.33 -13.76
C ILE A 357 -6.14 -7.61 -15.10
N SER A 358 -6.86 -6.54 -15.41
CA SER A 358 -6.63 -5.76 -16.64
C SER A 358 -5.23 -5.14 -16.69
N ILE A 359 -4.70 -4.71 -15.54
CA ILE A 359 -3.37 -4.09 -15.42
C ILE A 359 -2.26 -5.14 -15.56
N HIS A 360 -2.44 -6.32 -14.96
CA HIS A 360 -1.38 -7.34 -14.88
C HIS A 360 -1.45 -8.44 -15.94
N ALA A 361 -2.63 -8.97 -16.23
CA ALA A 361 -2.85 -10.04 -17.22
C ALA A 361 -3.31 -9.50 -18.58
N GLY A 362 -3.58 -8.20 -18.67
CA GLY A 362 -3.98 -7.52 -19.90
C GLY A 362 -5.48 -7.54 -20.19
N ASN A 363 -5.89 -6.71 -21.15
CA ASN A 363 -7.29 -6.45 -21.47
C ASN A 363 -8.04 -7.68 -22.00
N MET A 364 -7.36 -8.56 -22.74
CA MET A 364 -7.98 -9.77 -23.32
C MET A 364 -8.44 -10.75 -22.23
N MET A 365 -7.60 -10.99 -21.21
CA MET A 365 -7.94 -11.86 -20.09
C MET A 365 -9.11 -11.27 -19.28
N CYS A 366 -9.07 -9.95 -19.03
CA CYS A 366 -10.14 -9.24 -18.33
C CYS A 366 -11.48 -9.31 -19.08
N SER A 367 -11.49 -9.14 -20.41
CA SER A 367 -12.70 -9.22 -21.22
C SER A 367 -13.36 -10.59 -21.16
N ARG A 368 -12.60 -11.67 -21.41
CA ARG A 368 -13.13 -13.05 -21.31
C ARG A 368 -13.67 -13.37 -19.93
N LEU A 369 -12.96 -12.95 -18.88
CA LEU A 369 -13.39 -13.15 -17.51
C LEU A 369 -14.68 -12.37 -17.18
N ALA A 370 -14.78 -11.12 -17.64
CA ALA A 370 -15.98 -10.30 -17.46
C ALA A 370 -17.20 -10.93 -18.15
N THR A 371 -17.03 -11.46 -19.36
CA THR A 371 -18.09 -12.18 -20.09
C THR A 371 -18.54 -13.44 -19.36
N ARG A 372 -17.61 -14.29 -18.90
CA ARG A 372 -17.94 -15.51 -18.12
C ARG A 372 -18.60 -15.21 -16.79
N LEU A 373 -18.19 -14.14 -16.10
CA LEU A 373 -18.86 -13.66 -14.88
C LEU A 373 -20.27 -13.15 -15.16
N ARG A 374 -20.51 -12.51 -16.31
CA ARG A 374 -21.85 -12.10 -16.75
C ARG A 374 -22.74 -13.31 -17.02
N GLU A 375 -22.24 -14.35 -17.68
CA GLU A 375 -23.00 -15.59 -17.89
C GLU A 375 -23.46 -16.20 -16.56
N LYS A 376 -22.55 -16.28 -15.57
CA LYS A 376 -22.88 -16.73 -14.21
C LYS A 376 -23.93 -15.86 -13.54
N HIS A 377 -23.85 -14.55 -13.71
CA HIS A 377 -24.86 -13.60 -13.21
C HIS A 377 -26.25 -13.90 -13.78
N VAL A 378 -26.36 -14.06 -15.11
CA VAL A 378 -27.63 -14.35 -15.77
C VAL A 378 -28.22 -15.68 -15.28
N ILE A 379 -27.40 -16.73 -15.16
CA ILE A 379 -27.84 -18.04 -14.66
C ILE A 379 -28.35 -17.94 -13.22
N TYR A 380 -27.61 -17.25 -12.35
CA TYR A 380 -27.99 -17.07 -10.94
C TYR A 380 -29.35 -16.37 -10.79
N TYR A 381 -29.57 -15.28 -11.52
CA TYR A 381 -30.85 -14.56 -11.45
C TYR A 381 -32.01 -15.32 -12.10
N ARG A 382 -31.77 -16.05 -13.19
CA ARG A 382 -32.77 -16.93 -13.80
C ARG A 382 -33.21 -18.01 -12.81
N GLN A 383 -32.26 -18.63 -12.09
CA GLN A 383 -32.58 -19.65 -11.10
C GLN A 383 -33.36 -19.08 -9.91
N LYS A 384 -32.94 -17.92 -9.40
CA LYS A 384 -33.66 -17.21 -8.33
C LYS A 384 -35.10 -16.84 -8.72
N ALA A 385 -35.31 -16.41 -9.96
CA ALA A 385 -36.65 -16.12 -10.49
C ALA A 385 -37.51 -17.40 -10.60
N LEU A 386 -36.91 -18.51 -11.03
CA LEU A 386 -37.56 -19.82 -11.06
C LEU A 386 -38.00 -20.26 -9.66
N ASP A 387 -37.10 -20.16 -8.67
CA ASP A 387 -37.37 -20.54 -7.28
C ASP A 387 -38.48 -19.67 -6.66
N ALA A 388 -38.48 -18.37 -6.93
CA ALA A 388 -39.55 -17.45 -6.52
C ALA A 388 -40.91 -17.81 -7.15
N SER A 389 -40.92 -18.21 -8.43
CA SER A 389 -42.14 -18.66 -9.11
C SER A 389 -42.68 -19.99 -8.55
N ILE A 390 -41.79 -20.89 -8.14
CA ILE A 390 -42.16 -22.16 -7.49
C ILE A 390 -42.72 -21.90 -6.09
N ALA A 391 -42.12 -20.97 -5.33
CA ALA A 391 -42.60 -20.57 -4.01
C ALA A 391 -44.01 -19.96 -4.07
N SER A 392 -44.27 -19.03 -5.00
CA SER A 392 -45.61 -18.43 -5.17
C SER A 392 -46.67 -19.44 -5.64
N ARG A 393 -46.27 -20.46 -6.43
CA ARG A 393 -47.16 -21.56 -6.82
C ARG A 393 -47.52 -22.47 -5.65
N LYS A 394 -46.60 -22.69 -4.72
CA LYS A 394 -46.87 -23.46 -3.48
C LYS A 394 -47.81 -22.73 -2.53
N GLU A 395 -47.75 -21.40 -2.45
CA GLU A 395 -48.68 -20.59 -1.65
C GLU A 395 -50.09 -20.49 -2.25
N SER A 396 -50.22 -20.60 -3.58
CA SER A 396 -51.50 -20.51 -4.29
C SER A 396 -52.26 -21.84 -4.46
N THR A 397 -51.74 -22.95 -3.92
CA THR A 397 -52.45 -24.24 -3.93
C THR A 397 -53.29 -24.39 -2.64
N PRO A 398 -54.64 -24.34 -2.68
CA PRO A 398 -55.46 -24.51 -1.48
C PRO A 398 -55.57 -26.01 -1.16
N GLY A 399 -54.80 -26.50 -0.20
CA GLY A 399 -54.77 -27.93 0.07
C GLY A 399 -54.00 -28.39 1.30
N SER A 400 -54.29 -27.85 2.48
CA SER A 400 -54.25 -28.69 3.68
C SER A 400 -55.23 -28.20 4.76
N VAL A 401 -55.95 -29.17 5.29
CA VAL A 401 -57.05 -29.07 6.24
C VAL A 401 -56.61 -28.32 7.50
N ARG A 402 -57.16 -27.11 7.69
CA ARG A 402 -57.07 -26.37 8.96
C ARG A 402 -57.93 -27.10 9.99
N ARG A 403 -57.34 -28.02 10.76
CA ARG A 403 -57.96 -28.55 11.99
C ARG A 403 -58.22 -27.37 12.94
N ARG A 404 -59.48 -26.97 13.07
CA ARG A 404 -59.98 -26.08 14.12
C ARG A 404 -59.77 -26.79 15.46
N HIS A 405 -58.72 -26.44 16.21
CA HIS A 405 -58.79 -26.50 17.66
C HIS A 405 -59.31 -25.15 18.17
N ARG A 406 -60.43 -25.24 18.87
CA ARG A 406 -61.17 -24.15 19.50
C ARG A 406 -60.59 -23.99 20.91
N SER A 407 -59.93 -22.87 21.19
CA SER A 407 -59.75 -22.35 22.55
C SER A 407 -59.69 -20.83 22.44
N GLY A 408 -60.69 -20.16 23.01
CA GLY A 408 -60.75 -18.72 23.04
C GLY A 408 -59.85 -18.15 24.13
N GLU A 409 -59.29 -16.97 23.87
CA GLU A 409 -59.38 -15.83 24.78
C GLU A 409 -58.95 -14.55 24.06
N ARG A 410 -59.66 -13.46 24.36
CA ARG A 410 -59.47 -12.12 23.80
C ARG A 410 -58.44 -11.36 24.64
N ARG A 411 -57.51 -10.63 24.01
CA ARG A 411 -57.39 -9.16 24.20
C ARG A 411 -56.45 -8.48 23.19
N LEU A 412 -56.83 -7.25 22.88
CA LEU A 412 -56.27 -6.30 21.92
C LEU A 412 -54.86 -5.81 22.31
N SER A 413 -54.03 -5.55 21.29
CA SER A 413 -53.49 -4.20 21.03
C SER A 413 -52.89 -4.08 19.61
N ARG A 414 -53.40 -3.10 18.86
CA ARG A 414 -52.97 -2.60 17.54
C ARG A 414 -51.62 -1.87 17.62
N THR A 415 -50.83 -1.98 16.54
CA THR A 415 -50.09 -0.93 15.75
C THR A 415 -48.82 -1.56 15.14
N SER A 416 -48.37 -1.35 13.91
CA SER A 416 -48.91 -0.83 12.65
C SER A 416 -47.94 -1.30 11.55
N SER A 417 -48.43 -1.97 10.51
CA SER A 417 -47.65 -2.39 9.34
C SER A 417 -47.56 -1.26 8.32
N HIS A 418 -46.43 -0.57 8.24
CA HIS A 418 -46.05 0.26 7.10
C HIS A 418 -44.56 0.07 6.84
N GLY A 419 -44.22 -0.69 5.80
CA GLY A 419 -42.82 -0.91 5.40
C GLY A 419 -42.61 -1.85 4.21
N GLU A 420 -43.50 -2.82 3.97
CA GLU A 420 -43.21 -3.92 3.01
C GLU A 420 -43.75 -3.72 1.58
N ARG A 421 -44.29 -2.54 1.23
CA ARG A 421 -44.88 -2.31 -0.10
C ARG A 421 -43.96 -1.71 -1.17
N SER A 422 -42.71 -1.35 -0.84
CA SER A 422 -41.85 -0.59 -1.76
C SER A 422 -40.79 -1.41 -2.51
N LEU A 423 -40.73 -2.73 -2.37
CA LEU A 423 -39.67 -3.58 -2.94
C LEU A 423 -40.12 -4.49 -4.10
N MET A 424 -41.35 -4.31 -4.59
CA MET A 424 -41.97 -5.25 -5.54
C MET A 424 -42.10 -4.71 -6.98
N GLU A 425 -41.48 -3.58 -7.32
CA GLU A 425 -41.74 -2.89 -8.59
C GLU A 425 -40.60 -2.89 -9.62
N THR A 426 -39.54 -3.68 -9.42
CA THR A 426 -38.44 -3.80 -10.39
C THR A 426 -38.17 -5.25 -10.78
N VAL A 427 -39.02 -5.81 -11.64
CA VAL A 427 -38.71 -7.00 -12.44
C VAL A 427 -38.75 -6.57 -13.92
N PRO A 428 -37.65 -6.62 -14.66
CA PRO A 428 -37.68 -6.32 -16.09
C PRO A 428 -38.52 -7.38 -16.82
N LYS A 429 -39.42 -6.94 -17.69
CA LYS A 429 -40.15 -7.82 -18.62
C LYS A 429 -39.16 -8.30 -19.69
N ILE A 430 -38.66 -9.53 -19.55
CA ILE A 430 -37.93 -10.20 -20.62
C ILE A 430 -38.96 -10.71 -21.64
N ASN A 431 -38.90 -10.19 -22.86
CA ASN A 431 -39.74 -10.62 -23.97
C ASN A 431 -39.46 -12.11 -24.30
N GLN A 432 -40.52 -12.91 -24.36
CA GLN A 432 -40.48 -14.30 -24.79
C GLN A 432 -40.40 -14.35 -26.32
N HIS A 433 -39.23 -14.62 -26.87
CA HIS A 433 -39.11 -15.26 -28.18
C HIS A 433 -38.68 -16.71 -27.99
N PHE A 434 -39.56 -17.63 -28.38
CA PHE A 434 -39.36 -19.07 -28.41
C PHE A 434 -38.41 -19.44 -29.56
N ASP A 435 -37.29 -20.10 -29.24
CA ASP A 435 -36.53 -20.90 -30.21
C ASP A 435 -36.44 -22.35 -29.66
N PRO A 436 -37.05 -23.35 -30.34
CA PRO A 436 -37.18 -24.71 -29.80
C PRO A 436 -35.98 -25.63 -30.06
N SER A 437 -34.77 -25.10 -30.26
CA SER A 437 -33.63 -25.90 -30.73
C SER A 437 -32.41 -25.90 -29.79
N LEU A 438 -32.55 -26.41 -28.55
CA LEU A 438 -31.42 -26.89 -27.74
C LEU A 438 -31.82 -28.06 -26.81
N PRO A 439 -30.96 -29.07 -26.57
CA PRO A 439 -31.36 -30.34 -25.97
C PRO A 439 -31.53 -30.27 -24.44
N ASN A 440 -32.52 -31.01 -23.93
CA ASN A 440 -32.77 -31.22 -22.51
C ASN A 440 -31.58 -31.90 -21.80
N LEU A 441 -30.96 -31.21 -20.84
CA LEU A 441 -29.87 -31.72 -20.00
C LEU A 441 -30.40 -32.49 -18.78
N ALA A 442 -31.19 -33.54 -19.01
CA ALA A 442 -31.79 -34.36 -17.94
C ALA A 442 -31.06 -35.69 -17.66
N ASN A 443 -29.87 -35.94 -18.24
CA ASN A 443 -29.23 -37.26 -18.19
C ASN A 443 -27.75 -37.27 -17.73
N ILE A 444 -27.36 -36.44 -16.74
CA ILE A 444 -26.03 -36.55 -16.11
C ILE A 444 -26.14 -36.39 -14.59
N THR A 445 -26.85 -37.31 -13.95
CA THR A 445 -26.68 -37.61 -12.52
C THR A 445 -26.99 -39.08 -12.28
N ASP A 446 -26.20 -40.00 -12.84
CA ASP A 446 -26.06 -41.33 -12.26
C ASP A 446 -24.74 -41.97 -12.69
N THR A 447 -23.77 -42.02 -11.79
CA THR A 447 -22.57 -42.89 -11.80
C THR A 447 -21.75 -42.60 -10.54
N ARG A 448 -22.30 -43.01 -9.39
CA ARG A 448 -21.49 -43.46 -8.24
C ARG A 448 -21.68 -44.96 -8.14
N HIS A 449 -20.57 -45.66 -7.89
CA HIS A 449 -20.38 -47.13 -7.84
C HIS A 449 -20.08 -47.81 -9.18
N TYR A 450 -18.80 -48.13 -9.44
CA TYR A 450 -18.22 -49.47 -9.29
C TYR A 450 -16.73 -49.45 -9.69
N VAL A 451 -15.94 -50.22 -8.92
CA VAL A 451 -14.50 -50.55 -9.01
C VAL A 451 -13.53 -49.50 -8.46
#